data_AF-A0A921MRS7-F1
#
_entry.id   AF-A0A921MRS7-F1
#
_cell.length_a   1.000
_cell.length_b   1.000
_cell.length_c   1.000
_cell.angle_alpha   90.00
_cell.angle_beta   90.00
_cell.angle_gamma   90.00
#
_symmetry.space_group_name_H-M   'P 1'
#
loop_
_entity.id
_entity.type
_entity.pdbx_description
1 polymer ?
#
loop_
_entity_poly.entity_id
_entity_poly.type
_entity_poly.pdbx_seq_one_letter_code
_entity_poly.pdbx_strand_id
1 'polypeptide(L)'
;MEIKSRFDHFNVNVTDLDRSIAFYHKALGFTESSRKEAADGSFVLVYLTDGVSPFLLELTWLRDHDQPYELGENESHLCVRVDGNYDQVRAFHKEMGCVCFENEAMGLYFIHDPDDYWIEVLPVKG
;
A
#
# COMPACT_ATOMS: atom_id res chain seq x y z
N MET A 1 9.24 -21.79 -26.70
CA MET A 1 8.17 -20.92 -26.18
C MET A 1 8.86 -19.78 -25.44
N GLU A 2 8.52 -18.54 -25.76
CA GLU A 2 9.03 -17.35 -25.05
C GLU A 2 7.89 -16.80 -24.19
N ILE A 3 8.12 -16.65 -22.88
CA ILE A 3 7.13 -16.09 -21.95
C ILE A 3 7.31 -14.58 -21.91
N LYS A 4 6.23 -13.82 -22.13
CA LYS A 4 6.20 -12.35 -22.03
C LYS A 4 5.17 -11.95 -20.98
N SER A 5 5.63 -11.51 -19.81
CA SER A 5 4.81 -11.01 -18.71
C SER A 5 5.14 -9.55 -18.39
N ARG A 6 4.24 -8.89 -17.66
CA ARG A 6 4.45 -7.55 -17.08
C ARG A 6 3.95 -7.55 -15.63
N PHE A 7 4.45 -6.64 -14.82
CA PHE A 7 3.82 -6.33 -13.54
C PHE A 7 2.46 -5.68 -13.79
N ASP A 8 1.47 -6.06 -12.99
CA ASP A 8 0.09 -5.59 -13.14
C ASP A 8 -0.38 -4.96 -11.83
N HIS A 9 -0.46 -5.75 -10.76
CA HIS A 9 -0.81 -5.26 -9.43
C HIS A 9 -0.12 -6.04 -8.31
N PHE A 10 -0.10 -5.45 -7.11
CA PHE A 10 0.17 -6.12 -5.84
C PHE A 10 -1.09 -6.11 -5.01
N ASN A 11 -1.46 -7.27 -4.47
CA ASN A 11 -2.70 -7.43 -3.71
C ASN A 11 -2.40 -7.47 -2.21
N VAL A 12 -3.25 -6.79 -1.44
CA VAL A 12 -3.37 -6.94 0.01
C VAL A 12 -4.85 -7.11 0.37
N ASN A 13 -5.11 -7.77 1.49
CA ASN A 13 -6.45 -7.84 2.03
C ASN A 13 -6.65 -6.76 3.10
N VAL A 14 -7.83 -6.17 3.20
CA VAL A 14 -8.11 -5.12 4.20
C VAL A 14 -9.42 -5.39 4.92
N THR A 15 -9.45 -5.10 6.21
CA THR A 15 -10.66 -5.26 7.04
C THR A 15 -11.64 -4.09 6.90
N ASP A 16 -11.14 -2.90 6.56
CA ASP A 16 -11.94 -1.69 6.37
C ASP A 16 -11.47 -0.93 5.12
N LEU A 17 -12.28 -1.00 4.06
CA LEU A 17 -11.95 -0.45 2.76
C LEU A 17 -11.82 1.07 2.78
N ASP A 18 -12.72 1.77 3.47
CA ASP A 18 -12.71 3.24 3.52
C ASP A 18 -11.52 3.76 4.33
N ARG A 19 -11.20 3.10 5.45
CA ARG A 19 -10.02 3.39 6.27
C ARG A 19 -8.73 3.20 5.47
N SER A 20 -8.63 2.12 4.71
CA SER A 20 -7.44 1.82 3.90
C SER A 20 -7.30 2.78 2.71
N ILE A 21 -8.38 3.07 1.98
CA ILE A 21 -8.36 4.09 0.91
C ILE A 21 -7.93 5.46 1.47
N ALA A 22 -8.50 5.89 2.59
CA ALA A 22 -8.14 7.16 3.22
C ALA A 22 -6.68 7.19 3.67
N PHE A 23 -6.16 6.08 4.20
CA PHE A 23 -4.75 5.95 4.56
C PHE A 23 -3.84 6.09 3.34
N TYR A 24 -4.04 5.29 2.29
CA TYR A 24 -3.20 5.32 1.10
C TYR A 24 -3.25 6.66 0.36
N HIS A 25 -4.42 7.31 0.33
CA HIS A 25 -4.54 8.66 -0.19
C HIS A 25 -3.75 9.67 0.64
N LYS A 26 -3.88 9.63 1.97
CA LYS A 26 -3.21 10.60 2.86
C LYS A 26 -1.69 10.40 2.93
N ALA A 27 -1.24 9.16 3.08
CA ALA A 27 0.17 8.83 3.27
C ALA A 27 0.94 8.92 1.94
N LEU A 28 0.38 8.38 0.86
CA LEU A 28 1.11 8.15 -0.39
C LEU A 28 0.52 8.86 -1.61
N GLY A 29 -0.60 9.58 -1.45
CA GLY A 29 -1.26 10.28 -2.55
C GLY A 29 -1.97 9.37 -3.55
N PHE A 30 -2.13 8.08 -3.24
CA PHE A 30 -2.80 7.14 -4.14
C PHE A 30 -4.29 7.46 -4.26
N THR A 31 -4.82 7.25 -5.45
CA THR A 31 -6.25 7.47 -5.75
C THR A 31 -6.87 6.21 -6.33
N GLU A 32 -8.18 6.05 -6.18
CA GLU A 32 -8.90 4.94 -6.78
C GLU A 32 -8.89 5.04 -8.32
N SER A 33 -8.37 4.00 -8.97
CA SER A 33 -8.41 3.82 -10.41
C SER A 33 -9.70 3.14 -10.86
N SER A 34 -10.08 2.06 -10.17
CA SER A 34 -11.30 1.31 -10.46
C SER A 34 -11.72 0.43 -9.29
N ARG A 35 -12.97 -0.06 -9.32
CA ARG A 35 -13.51 -1.02 -8.36
C ARG A 35 -14.27 -2.14 -9.04
N LYS A 36 -14.31 -3.29 -8.38
CA LYS A 36 -15.11 -4.45 -8.77
C LYS A 36 -15.82 -5.01 -7.55
N GLU A 37 -17.13 -5.16 -7.67
CA GLU A 37 -17.99 -5.68 -6.61
C GLU A 37 -18.52 -7.05 -7.03
N ALA A 38 -18.50 -8.01 -6.11
CA ALA A 38 -19.18 -9.29 -6.32
C ALA A 38 -20.69 -9.06 -6.40
N ALA A 39 -21.37 -9.75 -7.32
CA ALA A 39 -22.82 -9.60 -7.49
C ALA A 39 -23.62 -9.99 -6.23
N ASP A 40 -23.06 -10.86 -5.39
CA ASP A 40 -23.62 -11.30 -4.10
C ASP A 40 -23.07 -10.50 -2.89
N GLY A 41 -22.25 -9.48 -3.14
CA GLY A 41 -21.62 -8.64 -2.13
C GLY A 41 -20.62 -9.39 -1.23
N SER A 42 -20.11 -10.55 -1.64
CA SER A 42 -19.14 -11.33 -0.85
C SER A 42 -17.77 -10.65 -0.74
N PHE A 43 -17.36 -9.90 -1.77
CA PHE A 43 -16.11 -9.15 -1.79
C PHE A 43 -16.22 -7.86 -2.59
N VAL A 44 -15.31 -6.94 -2.29
CA VAL A 44 -15.04 -5.74 -3.08
C VAL A 44 -13.54 -5.67 -3.35
N LEU A 45 -13.16 -5.43 -4.60
CA LEU A 45 -11.79 -5.13 -5.01
C LEU A 45 -11.72 -3.65 -5.37
N VAL A 46 -10.75 -2.94 -4.80
CA VAL A 46 -10.43 -1.55 -5.16
C VAL A 46 -8.99 -1.48 -5.64
N TYR A 47 -8.80 -0.91 -6.81
CA TYR A 47 -7.47 -0.70 -7.40
C TYR A 47 -7.05 0.74 -7.19
N LEU A 48 -5.94 0.93 -6.47
CA LEU A 48 -5.31 2.23 -6.24
C LEU A 48 -4.15 2.45 -7.21
N THR A 49 -3.94 3.70 -7.63
CA THR A 49 -2.88 4.12 -8.54
C THR A 49 -2.13 5.34 -8.00
N ASP A 50 -0.85 5.43 -8.36
CA ASP A 50 0.00 6.63 -8.19
C ASP A 50 -0.25 7.68 -9.30
N GLY A 51 -1.02 7.34 -10.34
CA GLY A 51 -1.27 8.18 -11.52
C GLY A 51 -0.07 8.31 -12.47
N VAL A 52 1.00 7.55 -12.25
CA VAL A 52 2.27 7.62 -13.01
C VAL A 52 2.61 6.28 -13.65
N SER A 53 2.59 5.20 -12.86
CA SER A 53 2.93 3.87 -13.31
C SER A 53 1.67 3.08 -13.69
N PRO A 54 1.79 2.07 -14.58
CA PRO A 54 0.67 1.16 -14.88
C PRO A 54 0.43 0.14 -13.76
N PHE A 55 1.23 0.17 -12.69
CA PHE A 55 1.13 -0.76 -11.57
C PHE A 55 0.05 -0.30 -10.59
N LEU A 56 -0.72 -1.26 -10.08
CA LEU A 56 -1.82 -0.98 -9.16
C LEU A 56 -1.60 -1.65 -7.81
N LEU A 57 -2.08 -1.02 -6.76
CA LEU A 57 -2.30 -1.68 -5.47
C LEU A 57 -3.76 -2.14 -5.42
N GLU A 58 -3.98 -3.44 -5.34
CA GLU A 58 -5.31 -4.03 -5.18
C GLU A 58 -5.62 -4.22 -3.70
N LEU A 59 -6.69 -3.61 -3.22
CA LEU A 59 -7.28 -3.85 -1.90
C LEU A 59 -8.44 -4.84 -2.03
N THR A 60 -8.33 -5.99 -1.38
CA THR A 60 -9.40 -6.99 -1.29
C THR A 60 -10.10 -6.88 0.06
N TRP A 61 -11.35 -6.45 0.05
CA TRP A 61 -12.22 -6.49 1.22
C TRP A 61 -13.18 -7.67 1.11
N LEU A 62 -13.28 -8.46 2.18
CA LEU A 62 -14.21 -9.59 2.28
C LEU A 62 -15.28 -9.27 3.32
N ARG A 63 -16.55 -9.40 2.94
CA ARG A 63 -17.67 -9.01 3.82
C ARG A 63 -17.68 -9.74 5.15
N ASP A 64 -17.34 -11.02 5.12
CA ASP A 64 -17.49 -11.94 6.25
C ASP A 64 -16.13 -12.21 6.95
N HIS A 65 -15.16 -11.28 6.85
CA HIS A 65 -13.84 -11.34 7.48
C HIS A 65 -13.50 -10.02 8.20
N ASP A 66 -13.95 -9.88 9.44
CA ASP A 66 -13.77 -8.66 10.25
C ASP A 66 -12.55 -8.72 11.18
N GLN A 67 -11.92 -9.88 11.30
CA GLN A 67 -10.71 -10.10 12.08
C GLN A 67 -9.44 -9.65 11.34
N PRO A 68 -8.36 -9.30 12.08
CA PRO A 68 -7.05 -9.04 11.48
C PRO A 68 -6.52 -10.23 10.68
N TYR A 69 -5.79 -9.93 9.60
CA TYR A 69 -5.09 -10.94 8.80
C TYR A 69 -3.79 -11.39 9.48
N GLU A 70 -3.54 -12.70 9.46
CA GLU A 70 -2.26 -13.28 9.89
C GLU A 70 -1.24 -13.17 8.76
N LEU A 71 -0.38 -12.15 8.79
CA LEU A 71 0.56 -11.84 7.71
C LEU A 71 1.80 -12.76 7.67
N GLY A 72 2.06 -13.49 8.76
CA GLY A 72 3.26 -14.30 8.93
C GLY A 72 4.53 -13.46 9.11
N GLU A 73 5.68 -14.12 9.19
CA GLU A 73 6.98 -13.49 9.51
C GLU A 73 7.78 -13.09 8.25
N ASN A 74 7.20 -13.19 7.05
CA ASN A 74 7.93 -12.94 5.81
C ASN A 74 8.02 -11.43 5.53
N GLU A 75 9.20 -10.95 5.13
CA GLU A 75 9.48 -9.53 4.85
C GLU A 75 8.96 -9.07 3.47
N SER A 76 7.78 -9.54 3.06
CA SER A 76 7.12 -9.07 1.84
C SER A 76 6.60 -7.65 2.03
N HIS A 77 6.87 -6.75 1.08
CA HIS A 77 6.43 -5.36 1.15
C HIS A 77 6.18 -4.77 -0.24
N LEU A 78 5.33 -3.73 -0.28
CA LEU A 78 5.28 -2.79 -1.39
C LEU A 78 6.44 -1.78 -1.22
N CYS A 79 7.14 -1.43 -2.29
CA CYS A 79 8.12 -0.35 -2.26
C CYS A 79 7.62 0.84 -3.07
N VAL A 80 7.74 2.04 -2.50
CA VAL A 80 7.40 3.31 -3.15
C VAL A 80 8.59 4.27 -3.13
N ARG A 81 8.62 5.18 -4.10
CA ARG A 81 9.52 6.33 -4.08
C ARG A 81 8.72 7.60 -3.90
N VAL A 82 9.16 8.45 -2.97
CA VAL A 82 8.53 9.74 -2.70
C VAL A 82 9.36 10.87 -3.29
N ASP A 83 8.67 11.79 -3.96
CA ASP A 83 9.23 13.05 -4.44
C ASP A 83 9.29 14.09 -3.32
N GLY A 84 10.06 15.15 -3.54
CA GLY A 84 10.15 16.30 -2.63
C GLY A 84 11.13 16.09 -1.48
N ASN A 85 10.83 16.70 -0.32
CA ASN A 85 11.71 16.66 0.83
C ASN A 85 11.46 15.38 1.65
N TYR A 86 12.35 14.41 1.48
CA TYR A 86 12.26 13.08 2.11
C TYR A 86 12.13 13.14 3.65
N ASP A 87 12.84 14.07 4.31
CA ASP A 87 12.78 14.20 5.77
C ASP A 87 11.45 14.79 6.23
N GLN A 88 10.84 15.68 5.45
CA GLN A 88 9.49 16.21 5.74
C GLN A 88 8.41 15.13 5.55
N VAL A 89 8.51 14.31 4.51
CA VAL A 89 7.60 13.17 4.31
C VAL A 89 7.74 12.17 5.46
N ARG A 90 8.98 11.88 5.90
CA ARG A 90 9.22 11.03 7.06
C ARG A 90 8.64 11.60 8.34
N ALA A 91 8.84 12.90 8.60
CA ALA A 91 8.25 13.57 9.77
C ALA A 91 6.72 13.50 9.75
N PHE A 92 6.10 13.71 8.58
CA PHE A 92 4.66 13.56 8.41
C PHE A 92 4.17 12.14 8.69
N HIS A 93 4.87 11.11 8.20
CA HIS A 93 4.53 9.71 8.52
C HIS A 93 4.70 9.39 10.02
N LYS A 94 5.68 10.01 10.71
CA LYS A 94 5.82 9.92 12.17
C LYS A 94 4.64 10.56 12.89
N GLU A 95 4.18 11.73 12.45
CA GLU A 95 2.98 12.40 13.01
C GLU A 95 1.70 11.58 12.77
N MET A 96 1.61 10.88 11.64
CA MET A 96 0.54 9.92 11.38
C MET A 96 0.62 8.67 12.26
N GLY A 97 1.75 8.43 12.92
CA GLY A 97 1.96 7.26 13.78
C GLY A 97 2.06 5.94 13.01
N CYS A 98 2.40 5.98 11.72
CA CYS A 98 2.44 4.79 10.87
C CYS A 98 3.85 4.25 10.58
N VAL A 99 4.91 4.91 11.06
CA VAL A 99 6.29 4.40 10.90
C VAL A 99 6.51 3.20 11.80
N CYS A 100 6.76 2.02 11.23
CA CYS A 100 7.04 0.78 11.97
C CYS A 100 8.54 0.46 12.09
N PHE A 101 9.37 0.92 11.15
CA PHE A 101 10.82 0.64 11.16
C PHE A 101 11.61 1.73 10.44
N GLU A 102 12.82 2.02 10.92
CA GLU A 102 13.73 2.99 10.30
C GLU A 102 15.14 2.41 10.16
N ASN A 103 15.78 2.61 9.00
CA ASN A 103 17.18 2.30 8.78
C ASN A 103 17.89 3.48 8.09
N GLU A 104 18.39 4.40 8.92
CA GLU A 104 19.09 5.61 8.46
C GLU A 104 20.36 5.28 7.67
N ALA A 105 21.06 4.20 8.02
CA ALA A 105 22.29 3.79 7.33
C ALA A 105 22.01 3.36 5.88
N MET A 106 20.85 2.75 5.62
CA MET A 106 20.40 2.39 4.27
C MET A 106 19.61 3.51 3.58
N GLY A 107 19.27 4.59 4.29
CA GLY A 107 18.49 5.70 3.75
C GLY A 107 17.04 5.34 3.45
N LEU A 108 16.44 4.47 4.26
CA LEU A 108 15.06 3.97 4.09
C LEU A 108 14.30 3.94 5.41
N TYR A 109 12.98 3.88 5.32
CA TYR A 109 12.09 3.55 6.43
C TYR A 109 10.85 2.81 5.91
N PHE A 110 10.13 2.17 6.83
CA PHE A 110 8.88 1.50 6.53
C PHE A 110 7.72 2.18 7.26
N ILE A 111 6.58 2.22 6.59
CA ILE A 111 5.29 2.45 7.22
C ILE A 111 4.47 1.17 7.19
N HIS A 112 3.53 1.04 8.12
CA HIS A 112 2.51 0.00 8.06
C HIS A 112 1.16 0.64 7.70
N ASP A 113 0.36 -0.05 6.89
CA ASP A 113 -1.01 0.34 6.64
C ASP A 113 -1.93 0.00 7.84
N PRO A 114 -3.24 0.29 7.78
CA PRO A 114 -4.17 -0.01 8.88
C PRO A 114 -4.33 -1.50 9.18
N ASP A 115 -3.94 -2.39 8.28
CA ASP A 115 -4.01 -3.85 8.40
C ASP A 115 -2.61 -4.48 8.56
N ASP A 116 -1.61 -3.65 8.89
CA ASP A 116 -0.21 -3.99 9.19
C ASP A 116 0.65 -4.45 7.99
N TYR A 117 0.21 -4.19 6.75
CA TYR A 117 1.06 -4.42 5.58
C TYR A 117 2.17 -3.37 5.52
N TRP A 118 3.42 -3.83 5.39
CA TRP A 118 4.57 -2.94 5.35
C TRP A 118 4.80 -2.35 3.95
N ILE A 119 5.11 -1.06 3.93
CA ILE A 119 5.47 -0.31 2.74
C ILE A 119 6.85 0.31 2.95
N GLU A 120 7.82 -0.08 2.12
CA GLU A 120 9.16 0.53 2.06
C GLU A 120 9.07 1.90 1.38
N VAL A 121 9.62 2.92 2.03
CA VAL A 121 9.62 4.29 1.54
C VAL A 121 11.05 4.76 1.24
N LEU A 122 11.33 5.00 -0.04
CA LEU A 122 12.61 5.50 -0.54
C LEU A 122 12.47 6.91 -1.13
N PRO A 123 13.53 7.71 -1.16
CA PRO A 123 13.51 8.94 -1.97
C PRO A 123 13.60 8.59 -3.47
N VAL A 124 13.07 9.45 -4.33
CA VAL A 124 13.44 9.43 -5.75
C VAL A 124 14.95 9.65 -5.89
N LYS A 125 15.61 8.84 -6.73
CA LYS A 125 17.04 9.04 -7.01
C LYS A 125 17.18 10.30 -7.86
N GLY A 126 17.91 11.28 -7.34
CA GLY A 126 18.36 12.44 -8.11
C GLY A 126 19.38 12.09 -9.19
#